data_AF-A0A532VF07-F1
#
_entry.id   AF-A0A532VF07-F1
#
_cell.length_a   1.000
_cell.length_b   1.000
_cell.length_c   1.000
_cell.angle_alpha   90.00
_cell.angle_beta   90.00
_cell.angle_gamma   90.00
#
_symmetry.space_group_name_H-M   'P 1'
#
loop_
_entity.id
_entity.type
_entity.pdbx_description
1 polymer ?
#
loop_
_entity_poly.entity_id
_entity_poly.type
_entity_poly.pdbx_seq_one_letter_code
_entity_poly.pdbx_strand_id
1 'polypeptide(L)'
;MNFATSHPIWMWLYFGTFGSAGAVLFTLVVWNWLKAYSLAKGALRSATKWNMFGYMFLFFGAWFACGIGGPPGNLLSPDLMTHNPGVATVAAFLSMFFSVPGWACALVGMRKMIKATQ
;
A
#
# COMPACT_ATOMS: atom_id res chain seq x y z
N MET A 1 9.06 17.08 17.82
CA MET A 1 7.97 17.10 16.83
C MET A 1 6.76 17.74 17.50
N ASN A 2 6.38 18.96 17.10
CA ASN A 2 5.18 19.62 17.62
C ASN A 2 3.98 19.10 16.83
N PHE A 3 3.21 18.19 17.42
CA PHE A 3 1.94 17.76 16.85
C PHE A 3 0.93 18.89 17.04
N ALA A 4 0.26 19.31 15.96
CA ALA A 4 -0.81 20.28 16.05
C ALA A 4 -1.90 19.74 16.99
N THR A 5 -2.29 20.52 17.99
CA THR A 5 -3.31 20.20 19.02
C THR A 5 -4.69 19.89 18.44
N SER A 6 -4.89 20.14 17.15
CA SER A 6 -6.13 19.91 16.40
C SER A 6 -6.30 18.46 15.91
N HIS A 7 -5.32 17.58 16.13
CA HIS A 7 -5.43 16.15 15.79
C HIS A 7 -5.23 15.28 17.04
N PRO A 8 -6.17 14.38 17.37
CA PRO A 8 -6.01 13.49 18.50
C PRO A 8 -4.78 12.60 18.30
N ILE A 9 -3.91 12.55 19.32
CA ILE A 9 -2.66 11.77 19.33
C ILE A 9 -2.88 10.31 18.90
N TRP A 10 -4.04 9.73 19.23
CA TRP A 10 -4.45 8.38 18.81
C TRP A 10 -4.46 8.17 17.30
N MET A 11 -4.75 9.22 16.53
CA MET A 11 -4.80 9.15 15.07
C MET A 11 -3.40 9.01 14.48
N TRP A 12 -2.43 9.75 15.02
CA TRP A 12 -1.01 9.63 14.66
C TRP A 12 -0.44 8.28 15.08
N LEU A 13 -0.79 7.80 16.27
CA LEU A 13 -0.43 6.46 16.73
C LEU A 13 -1.02 5.39 15.83
N TYR A 14 -2.30 5.48 15.46
CA TYR A 14 -2.95 4.53 14.56
C TYR A 14 -2.27 4.50 13.19
N PHE A 15 -2.20 5.63 12.49
CA PHE A 15 -1.61 5.66 11.15
C PHE A 15 -0.10 5.36 11.15
N GLY A 16 0.63 5.82 12.17
CA GLY A 16 2.04 5.55 12.34
C GLY A 16 2.34 4.09 12.63
N THR A 17 1.61 3.46 13.56
CA THR A 17 1.81 2.05 13.92
C THR A 17 1.37 1.10 12.80
N PHE A 18 0.18 1.31 12.22
CA PHE A 18 -0.30 0.48 11.12
C PHE A 18 0.52 0.67 9.84
N GLY A 19 0.97 1.88 9.54
CA GLY A 19 1.85 2.11 8.39
C GLY A 19 3.24 1.50 8.59
N SER A 20 3.82 1.60 9.80
CA SER A 20 5.10 0.95 10.12
C SER A 20 4.98 -0.57 10.10
N ALA A 21 3.92 -1.13 10.71
CA ALA A 21 3.63 -2.55 10.68
C ALA A 21 3.41 -3.04 9.24
N GLY A 22 2.70 -2.27 8.41
CA GLY A 22 2.51 -2.53 6.99
C GLY A 22 3.83 -2.53 6.22
N ALA A 23 4.72 -1.57 6.47
CA ALA A 23 6.05 -1.52 5.83
C ALA A 23 6.94 -2.70 6.25
N VAL A 24 6.92 -3.10 7.52
CA VAL A 24 7.65 -4.28 8.01
C VAL A 24 7.09 -5.55 7.38
N LEU A 25 5.77 -5.75 7.38
CA LEU A 25 5.11 -6.88 6.74
C LEU A 25 5.43 -6.93 5.24
N PHE A 26 5.34 -5.80 4.54
CA PHE A 26 5.67 -5.71 3.13
C PHE A 26 7.12 -6.12 2.87
N THR A 27 8.05 -5.62 3.69
CA THR A 27 9.47 -5.95 3.59
C THR A 27 9.72 -7.44 3.85
N LEU A 28 9.06 -8.04 4.84
CA LEU A 28 9.14 -9.48 5.11
C LEU A 28 8.55 -10.33 3.99
N VAL A 29 7.44 -9.91 3.40
CA VAL A 29 6.82 -10.57 2.24
C VAL A 29 7.78 -10.54 1.05
N VAL A 30 8.32 -9.36 0.72
CA VAL A 30 9.32 -9.21 -0.36
C VAL A 30 10.56 -10.05 -0.07
N TRP A 31 11.05 -10.07 1.17
CA TRP A 31 12.21 -10.86 1.58
C TRP A 31 11.99 -12.38 1.40
N ASN A 32 10.87 -12.91 1.89
CA ASN A 32 10.50 -14.30 1.70
C ASN A 32 10.31 -14.65 0.22
N TRP A 33 9.78 -13.69 -0.55
CA TRP A 33 9.60 -13.85 -1.99
C TRP A 33 10.91 -13.82 -2.78
N LEU A 34 11.89 -13.00 -2.40
CA LEU A 34 13.23 -13.02 -2.99
C LEU A 34 13.92 -14.37 -2.73
N LYS A 35 13.72 -14.94 -1.54
CA LYS A 35 14.16 -16.32 -1.22
C LYS A 35 13.45 -17.38 -2.06
N ALA A 36 12.14 -17.24 -2.27
CA ALA A 36 11.40 -18.18 -3.13
C ALA A 36 11.78 -18.03 -4.62
N TYR A 37 12.06 -16.80 -5.07
CA TYR A 37 12.46 -16.48 -6.43
C TYR A 37 13.82 -17.07 -6.81
N SER A 38 14.77 -17.14 -5.88
CA SER A 38 16.05 -17.81 -6.14
C SER A 38 15.91 -19.32 -6.34
N LEU A 39 14.82 -19.92 -5.83
CA LEU A 39 14.51 -21.34 -5.94
C LEU A 39 13.61 -21.67 -7.14
N ALA A 40 12.90 -20.69 -7.72
CA ALA A 40 11.93 -20.91 -8.79
C ALA A 40 12.53 -20.85 -10.20
N LYS A 41 12.33 -21.91 -11.01
CA LYS A 41 12.68 -21.98 -12.44
C LYS A 41 11.44 -21.77 -13.33
N GLY A 42 11.64 -21.22 -14.54
CA GLY A 42 10.63 -21.19 -15.61
C GLY A 42 9.46 -20.21 -15.39
N ALA A 43 8.24 -20.65 -15.74
CA ALA A 43 7.03 -19.84 -15.75
C ALA A 43 6.64 -19.28 -14.36
N LEU A 44 6.95 -20.00 -13.28
CA LEU A 44 6.77 -19.52 -11.90
C LEU A 44 7.55 -18.22 -11.64
N ARG A 45 8.78 -18.12 -12.17
CA ARG A 45 9.64 -16.94 -12.00
C ARG A 45 9.03 -15.69 -12.65
N SER A 46 8.36 -15.85 -13.79
CA SER A 46 7.62 -14.76 -14.42
C SER A 46 6.38 -14.37 -13.62
N ALA A 47 5.66 -15.34 -13.06
CA ALA A 47 4.47 -15.07 -12.25
C ALA A 47 4.80 -14.30 -10.96
N THR A 48 5.89 -14.66 -10.29
CA THR A 48 6.39 -13.96 -9.09
C THR A 48 6.75 -12.50 -9.39
N LYS A 49 7.35 -12.20 -10.55
CA LYS A 49 7.66 -10.81 -10.95
C LYS A 49 6.40 -9.95 -11.14
N TRP A 50 5.38 -10.50 -11.79
CA TRP A 50 4.11 -9.79 -12.02
C TRP A 50 3.37 -9.50 -10.72
N ASN A 51 3.34 -10.48 -9.81
CA ASN A 51 2.80 -10.26 -8.47
C ASN A 51 3.63 -9.27 -7.65
N MET A 52 4.96 -9.26 -7.78
CA MET A 52 5.83 -8.33 -7.05
C MET A 52 5.54 -6.88 -7.45
N PHE A 53 5.43 -6.61 -8.76
CA PHE A 53 4.98 -5.31 -9.25
C PHE A 53 3.56 -5.00 -8.75
N GLY A 54 2.63 -5.95 -8.87
CA GLY A 54 1.25 -5.75 -8.38
C GLY A 54 1.16 -5.37 -6.91
N TYR A 55 1.86 -6.10 -6.04
CA TYR A 55 1.87 -5.80 -4.60
C TYR A 55 2.62 -4.51 -4.26
N MET A 56 3.67 -4.13 -4.99
CA MET A 56 4.30 -2.81 -4.84
C MET A 56 3.30 -1.68 -5.15
N PHE A 57 2.61 -1.78 -6.28
CA PHE A 57 1.58 -0.82 -6.68
C PHE A 57 0.41 -0.76 -5.67
N LEU A 58 -0.06 -1.91 -5.19
CA LEU A 58 -1.09 -1.97 -4.14
C LEU A 58 -0.61 -1.42 -2.81
N PHE A 59 0.65 -1.64 -2.44
CA PHE A 59 1.23 -1.07 -1.23
C PHE A 59 1.28 0.45 -1.30
N PHE A 60 1.74 1.02 -2.42
CA PHE A 60 1.69 2.48 -2.61
C PHE A 60 0.26 3.01 -2.61
N GLY A 61 -0.68 2.32 -3.26
CA GLY A 61 -2.10 2.70 -3.24
C GLY A 61 -2.68 2.72 -1.83
N ALA A 62 -2.45 1.64 -1.07
CA ALA A 62 -2.85 1.54 0.33
C ALA A 62 -2.14 2.57 1.20
N TRP A 63 -0.86 2.86 0.96
CA TRP A 63 -0.10 3.88 1.67
C TRP A 63 -0.72 5.27 1.52
N PHE A 64 -1.10 5.66 0.31
CA PHE A 64 -1.80 6.92 0.05
C PHE A 64 -3.23 6.92 0.60
N ALA A 65 -3.92 5.77 0.60
CA ALA A 65 -5.25 5.63 1.20
C ALA A 65 -5.23 5.78 2.73
N CYS A 66 -4.21 5.20 3.38
CA CYS A 66 -4.00 5.26 4.82
C CYS A 66 -3.34 6.56 5.27
N GLY A 67 -2.88 7.42 4.34
CA GLY A 67 -2.52 8.80 4.63
C GLY A 67 -1.54 8.97 5.78
N ILE A 68 -0.35 8.35 5.70
CA ILE A 68 0.77 8.79 6.55
C ILE A 68 1.01 10.28 6.26
N GLY A 69 0.67 11.14 7.23
CA GLY A 69 0.63 12.60 7.09
C GLY A 69 -0.72 13.25 7.41
N GLY A 70 -1.78 12.47 7.65
CA GLY A 70 -3.07 13.00 8.12
C GLY A 70 -4.17 13.34 7.10
N PRO A 71 -4.01 13.42 5.76
CA PRO A 71 -5.07 13.97 4.91
C PRO A 71 -6.47 13.32 5.01
N PRO A 72 -6.64 11.98 4.99
CA PRO A 72 -7.95 11.36 5.25
C PRO A 72 -8.37 11.47 6.71
N GLY A 73 -7.41 11.48 7.65
CA GLY A 73 -7.69 11.70 9.06
C GLY A 73 -8.12 13.14 9.39
N ASN A 74 -7.66 14.11 8.63
CA ASN A 74 -7.94 15.53 8.78
C ASN A 74 -9.39 15.84 8.39
N LEU A 75 -9.97 15.08 7.45
CA LEU A 75 -11.40 15.17 7.10
C LEU A 75 -12.32 14.59 8.19
N LEU A 76 -11.81 13.68 9.02
CA LEU A 76 -12.55 13.09 10.15
C LEU A 76 -12.48 13.96 11.42
N SER A 77 -11.64 15.02 11.42
CA SER A 77 -11.55 15.95 12.54
C SER A 77 -12.85 16.77 12.68
N PRO A 78 -13.32 17.07 13.90
CA PRO A 78 -14.44 17.99 14.09
C PRO A 78 -14.11 19.45 13.71
N ASP A 79 -12.82 19.81 13.61
CA ASP A 79 -12.38 21.17 13.26
C ASP A 79 -12.31 21.39 11.75
N LEU A 80 -13.19 22.25 11.22
CA LEU A 80 -13.22 22.67 9.81
C LEU A 80 -11.90 23.30 9.32
N MET A 81 -11.14 23.96 10.21
CA MET A 81 -9.84 24.56 9.86
C MET A 81 -8.75 23.51 9.57
N THR A 82 -8.95 22.27 10.02
CA THR A 82 -8.06 21.16 9.70
C THR A 82 -8.45 20.39 8.46
N HIS A 83 -9.66 20.62 7.93
CA HIS A 83 -10.13 19.94 6.72
C HIS A 83 -9.35 20.48 5.51
N ASN A 84 -8.50 19.64 4.94
CA ASN A 84 -7.80 19.97 3.71
C ASN A 84 -8.26 19.05 2.56
N PRO A 85 -9.42 19.36 1.94
CA PRO A 85 -10.02 18.50 0.92
C PRO A 85 -9.15 18.38 -0.33
N GLY A 86 -8.31 19.38 -0.62
CA GLY A 86 -7.38 19.32 -1.76
C GLY A 86 -6.35 18.20 -1.60
N VAL A 87 -5.68 18.13 -0.44
CA VAL A 87 -4.68 17.09 -0.17
C VAL A 87 -5.33 15.70 -0.07
N ALA A 88 -6.54 15.62 0.50
CA ALA A 88 -7.30 14.36 0.53
C ALA A 88 -7.69 13.87 -0.87
N THR A 89 -8.10 14.78 -1.77
CA THR A 89 -8.45 14.45 -3.15
C THR A 89 -7.23 13.93 -3.92
N VAL A 90 -6.07 14.58 -3.77
CA VAL A 90 -4.82 14.14 -4.39
C VAL A 90 -4.40 12.76 -3.86
N ALA A 91 -4.50 12.54 -2.54
CA ALA A 91 -4.21 11.24 -1.94
C ALA A 91 -5.15 10.14 -2.45
N ALA A 92 -6.45 10.43 -2.57
CA ALA A 92 -7.44 9.50 -3.13
C ALA A 92 -7.17 9.20 -4.61
N PHE A 93 -6.82 10.20 -5.41
CA PHE A 93 -6.49 10.03 -6.82
C PHE A 93 -5.25 9.16 -7.00
N LEU A 94 -4.18 9.41 -6.24
CA LEU A 94 -2.97 8.59 -6.26
C LEU A 94 -3.27 7.16 -5.81
N SER A 95 -4.07 6.99 -4.74
CA SER A 95 -4.49 5.66 -4.28
C SER A 95 -5.21 4.85 -5.36
N MET A 96 -6.18 5.47 -6.05
CA MET A 96 -6.88 4.88 -7.20
C MET A 96 -5.90 4.56 -8.33
N PHE A 97 -5.04 5.52 -8.70
CA PHE A 97 -4.09 5.38 -9.78
C PHE A 97 -3.09 4.24 -9.57
N PHE A 98 -2.62 4.02 -8.34
CA PHE A 98 -1.70 2.92 -8.02
C PHE A 98 -2.44 1.59 -7.77
N SER A 99 -3.68 1.61 -7.26
CA SER A 99 -4.42 0.38 -6.95
C SER A 99 -4.93 -0.36 -8.19
N VAL A 100 -5.43 0.34 -9.20
CA VAL A 100 -5.93 -0.26 -10.46
C VAL A 100 -4.84 -1.08 -11.19
N PRO A 101 -3.65 -0.54 -11.51
CA PRO A 101 -2.58 -1.32 -12.11
C PRO A 101 -2.02 -2.37 -11.15
N GLY A 102 -2.04 -2.11 -9.84
CA GLY A 102 -1.65 -3.08 -8.82
C GLY A 102 -2.48 -4.36 -8.85
N TRP A 103 -3.81 -4.22 -8.85
CA TRP A 103 -4.73 -5.35 -8.98
C TRP A 103 -4.61 -6.05 -10.34
N ALA A 104 -4.46 -5.28 -11.43
CA ALA A 104 -4.26 -5.87 -12.76
C ALA A 104 -3.00 -6.74 -12.82
N CYS A 105 -1.88 -6.26 -12.27
CA CYS A 105 -0.62 -7.00 -12.23
C CYS A 105 -0.71 -8.24 -11.33
N ALA A 106 -1.38 -8.14 -10.17
CA ALA A 106 -1.62 -9.27 -9.27
C ALA A 106 -2.47 -10.37 -9.93
N LEU A 107 -3.53 -9.98 -10.65
CA LEU A 107 -4.39 -10.93 -11.39
C LEU A 107 -3.62 -11.63 -12.52
N VAL A 108 -2.76 -10.90 -13.24
CA VAL A 108 -1.89 -11.49 -14.28
C VAL A 108 -0.89 -12.46 -13.65
N GLY A 109 -0.30 -12.11 -12.51
CA GLY A 109 0.59 -12.99 -11.75
C GLY A 109 -0.12 -14.28 -11.32
N MET A 110 -1.31 -14.17 -10.72
CA MET A 110 -2.14 -15.33 -10.34
C MET A 110 -2.50 -16.23 -11.53
N ARG A 111 -2.92 -15.66 -12.68
CA ARG A 111 -3.20 -16.44 -13.90
C ARG A 111 -1.98 -17.21 -14.40
N LYS A 112 -0.79 -16.61 -14.33
CA LYS A 112 0.46 -17.28 -14.71
C LYS A 112 0.87 -18.38 -13.75
N MET A 113 0.56 -18.26 -12.45
CA MET A 113 0.78 -19.34 -11.49
C MET A 113 -0.12 -20.54 -11.80
N ILE A 114 -1.42 -20.33 -12.00
CA ILE A 114 -2.38 -21.41 -12.32
C ILE A 114 -1.94 -22.19 -13.56
N LYS A 115 -1.58 -21.50 -14.64
CA LYS A 115 -1.10 -22.13 -15.88
C LYS A 115 0.24 -22.87 -15.75
N ALA A 116 1.03 -22.58 -14.73
CA ALA A 116 2.31 -23.26 -14.48
C ALA A 116 2.16 -24.46 -13.54
N THR A 117 1.00 -24.59 -12.88
CA THR A 117 0.65 -25.72 -12.01
C THR A 117 -0.21 -26.76 -12.73
N GLN A 118 -0.88 -26.38 -13.82
CA GLN A 118 -1.50 -27.30 -14.78
C GLN A 118 -0.46 -27.88 -15.74
#